data_AF-A0AAW8KYW0-F1
#
_entry.id   AF-A0AAW8KYW0-F1
#
_cell.length_a   1.000
_cell.length_b   1.000
_cell.length_c   1.000
_cell.angle_alpha   90.00
_cell.angle_beta   90.00
_cell.angle_gamma   90.00
#
_symmetry.space_group_name_H-M   'P 1'
#
loop_
_entity.id
_entity.type
_entity.pdbx_description
1 polymer ?
#
loop_
_entity_poly.entity_id
_entity_poly.type
_entity_poly.pdbx_seq_one_letter_code
_entity_poly.pdbx_strand_id
1 'polypeptide(L)'
;DAKIALAQAEAELAKAKRQYKQTAANSSSLNSQVVVRADEINSAKAQVAQAQADYDKATLELNRRAQLAASGAVSKEELTKAQSAVETAKAGLELAKAGLAQASSSRKAAESTLAANEALIQ
;
A
#
# COMPACT_ATOMS: atom_id res chain seq x y z
N ASP A 1 12.61 19.85 -54.61
CA ASP A 1 13.33 19.64 -53.35
C ASP A 1 12.62 20.25 -52.14
N ALA A 2 12.55 21.59 -52.02
CA ALA A 2 11.90 22.27 -50.87
C ALA A 2 10.45 21.84 -50.54
N LYS A 3 9.61 21.53 -51.54
CA LYS A 3 8.24 21.01 -51.31
C LYS A 3 8.23 19.62 -50.65
N ILE A 4 9.21 18.77 -50.99
CA ILE A 4 9.36 17.43 -50.40
C ILE A 4 9.84 17.58 -48.96
N ALA A 5 10.83 18.44 -48.72
CA ALA A 5 11.31 18.74 -47.37
C ALA A 5 10.21 19.30 -46.45
N LEU A 6 9.36 20.21 -46.96
CA LEU A 6 8.20 20.71 -46.22
C LEU A 6 7.21 19.59 -45.87
N ALA A 7 6.82 18.77 -46.86
CA ALA A 7 5.90 17.66 -46.63
C ALA A 7 6.45 16.63 -45.62
N GLN A 8 7.76 16.37 -45.64
CA GLN A 8 8.42 15.52 -44.64
C GLN A 8 8.36 16.13 -43.24
N ALA A 9 8.64 17.43 -43.10
CA ALA A 9 8.56 18.13 -41.82
C ALA A 9 7.13 18.14 -41.26
N GLU A 10 6.11 18.33 -42.11
CA GLU A 10 4.69 18.25 -41.71
C GLU A 10 4.30 16.84 -41.24
N ALA A 11 4.80 15.79 -41.90
CA ALA A 11 4.56 14.42 -41.52
C ALA A 11 5.21 14.07 -40.16
N GLU A 12 6.45 14.48 -39.93
CA GLU A 12 7.13 14.30 -38.65
C GLU A 12 6.44 15.09 -37.52
N LEU A 13 5.98 16.31 -37.80
CA LEU A 13 5.18 17.08 -36.83
C LEU A 13 3.87 16.37 -36.50
N ALA A 14 3.16 15.82 -37.50
CA ALA A 14 1.92 15.08 -37.27
C ALA A 14 2.15 13.81 -36.44
N LYS A 15 3.27 13.12 -36.67
CA LYS A 15 3.69 11.96 -35.89
C LYS A 15 4.02 12.33 -34.44
N ALA A 16 4.81 13.39 -34.23
CA ALA A 16 5.15 13.89 -32.89
C ALA A 16 3.89 14.30 -32.12
N LYS A 17 2.94 14.99 -32.76
CA LYS A 17 1.64 15.35 -32.15
C LYS A 17 0.82 14.12 -31.72
N ARG A 18 0.81 13.05 -32.52
CA ARG A 18 0.12 11.80 -32.16
C ARG A 18 0.79 11.11 -30.97
N GLN A 19 2.13 11.03 -30.97
CA GLN A 19 2.89 10.46 -29.86
C GLN A 19 2.66 11.24 -28.56
N TYR A 20 2.72 12.58 -28.61
CA TYR A 20 2.41 13.42 -27.47
C TYR A 20 1.00 13.15 -26.91
N LYS A 21 -0.02 13.14 -27.78
CA LYS A 21 -1.40 12.87 -27.35
C LYS A 21 -1.56 11.49 -26.71
N GLN A 22 -0.88 10.48 -27.24
CA GLN A 22 -0.89 9.13 -26.69
C GLN A 22 -0.25 9.11 -25.29
N THR A 23 0.94 9.68 -25.14
CA THR A 23 1.63 9.73 -23.85
C THR A 23 0.84 10.55 -22.82
N ALA A 24 0.23 11.67 -23.21
CA ALA A 24 -0.61 12.47 -22.34
C ALA A 24 -1.86 11.69 -21.85
N ALA A 25 -2.49 10.90 -22.72
CA ALA A 25 -3.58 10.03 -22.33
C ALA A 25 -3.13 8.95 -21.32
N ASN A 26 -1.93 8.39 -21.52
CA ASN A 26 -1.35 7.43 -20.57
C ASN A 26 -1.09 8.07 -19.19
N SER A 27 -0.66 9.33 -19.12
CA SER A 27 -0.46 10.03 -17.84
C SER A 27 -1.74 10.08 -17.02
N SER A 28 -2.90 10.36 -17.64
CA SER A 28 -4.18 10.37 -16.92
C SER A 28 -4.52 9.00 -16.33
N SER A 29 -4.26 7.91 -17.06
CA SER A 29 -4.51 6.55 -16.57
C SER A 29 -3.56 6.19 -15.42
N LEU A 30 -2.27 6.51 -15.55
CA LEU A 30 -1.25 6.26 -14.53
C LEU A 30 -1.53 7.06 -13.25
N ASN A 31 -1.98 8.32 -13.38
CA ASN A 31 -2.40 9.12 -12.24
C ASN A 31 -3.58 8.49 -11.49
N SER A 32 -4.59 7.99 -12.21
CA SER A 32 -5.69 7.24 -11.58
C SER A 32 -5.21 6.01 -10.83
N GLN A 33 -4.18 5.30 -11.33
CA GLN A 33 -3.58 4.18 -10.60
C GLN A 33 -2.92 4.64 -9.30
N VAL A 34 -2.18 5.75 -9.30
CA VAL A 34 -1.59 6.34 -8.08
C VAL A 34 -2.65 6.67 -7.04
N VAL A 35 -3.80 7.22 -7.47
CA VAL A 35 -4.93 7.53 -6.58
C VAL A 35 -5.52 6.26 -5.97
N VAL A 36 -5.80 5.22 -6.76
CA VAL A 36 -6.31 3.94 -6.25
C VAL A 36 -5.36 3.32 -5.22
N ARG A 37 -4.03 3.38 -5.46
CA ARG A 37 -3.03 2.91 -4.48
C ARG A 37 -3.06 3.70 -3.17
N ALA A 38 -3.52 4.95 -3.17
CA ALA A 38 -3.69 5.73 -1.95
C ALA A 38 -4.85 5.18 -1.09
N ASP A 39 -5.94 4.75 -1.72
CA ASP A 39 -7.08 4.11 -1.03
C ASP A 39 -6.70 2.74 -0.45
N GLU A 40 -5.86 1.99 -1.16
CA GLU A 40 -5.27 0.75 -0.65
C GLU A 40 -4.42 0.99 0.61
N ILE A 41 -3.62 2.07 0.64
CA ILE A 41 -2.87 2.47 1.84
C ILE A 41 -3.82 2.82 2.99
N ASN A 42 -4.91 3.54 2.73
CA ASN A 42 -5.89 3.86 3.77
C ASN A 42 -6.54 2.61 4.35
N SER A 43 -6.88 1.65 3.50
CA SER A 43 -7.39 0.33 3.91
C SER A 43 -6.37 -0.44 4.75
N ALA A 44 -5.10 -0.46 4.33
CA ALA A 44 -4.03 -1.11 5.08
C ALA A 44 -3.75 -0.44 6.44
N LYS A 45 -3.85 0.89 6.53
CA LYS A 45 -3.77 1.61 7.82
C LYS A 45 -4.91 1.21 8.76
N ALA A 46 -6.13 1.06 8.25
CA ALA A 46 -7.26 0.60 9.05
C ALA A 46 -7.04 -0.85 9.56
N GLN A 47 -6.49 -1.72 8.73
CA GLN A 47 -6.12 -3.09 9.13
C GLN A 47 -5.05 -3.12 10.22
N VAL A 48 -4.03 -2.26 10.13
CA VAL A 48 -3.02 -2.10 11.20
C VAL A 48 -3.66 -1.64 12.50
N ALA A 49 -4.55 -0.64 12.45
CA ALA A 49 -5.25 -0.14 13.63
C ALA A 49 -6.12 -1.22 14.29
N GLN A 50 -6.83 -2.03 13.49
CA GLN A 50 -7.61 -3.15 13.98
C GLN A 50 -6.72 -4.21 14.64
N ALA A 51 -5.64 -4.63 13.97
CA ALA A 51 -4.73 -5.63 14.52
C ALA A 51 -4.02 -5.15 15.81
N GLN A 52 -3.75 -3.84 15.91
CA GLN A 52 -3.22 -3.24 17.13
C GLN A 52 -4.22 -3.36 18.29
N ALA A 53 -5.49 -3.05 18.05
CA ALA A 53 -6.53 -3.17 19.06
C ALA A 53 -6.71 -4.62 19.53
N ASP A 54 -6.63 -5.59 18.62
CA ASP A 54 -6.69 -7.02 18.97
C ASP A 54 -5.48 -7.46 19.81
N TYR A 55 -4.27 -6.98 19.48
CA TYR A 55 -3.07 -7.21 20.27
C TYR A 55 -3.16 -6.61 21.69
N ASP A 56 -3.64 -5.37 21.79
CA ASP A 56 -3.81 -4.69 23.07
C ASP A 56 -4.84 -5.41 23.95
N LYS A 57 -5.95 -5.85 23.35
CA LYS A 57 -6.98 -6.66 24.03
C LYS A 57 -6.44 -7.98 24.54
N ALA A 58 -5.68 -8.71 23.71
CA ALA A 58 -5.06 -9.97 24.13
C ALA A 58 -4.07 -9.76 25.29
N THR A 59 -3.29 -8.68 25.23
CA THR A 59 -2.32 -8.32 26.27
C THR A 59 -3.00 -7.97 27.60
N LEU A 60 -4.10 -7.20 27.54
CA LEU A 60 -4.91 -6.91 28.72
C LEU A 60 -5.47 -8.18 29.37
N GLU A 61 -5.99 -9.11 28.57
CA GLU A 61 -6.54 -10.37 29.06
C GLU A 61 -5.46 -11.27 29.68
N LEU A 62 -4.27 -11.33 29.09
CA LEU A 62 -3.13 -12.03 29.68
C LEU A 62 -2.77 -11.44 31.06
N ASN A 63 -2.67 -10.12 31.15
CA ASN A 63 -2.37 -9.44 32.42
C ASN A 63 -3.42 -9.73 33.50
N ARG A 64 -4.71 -9.69 33.12
CA ARG A 64 -5.81 -10.02 34.03
C ARG A 64 -5.72 -11.45 34.53
N ARG A 65 -5.43 -12.42 33.65
CA ARG A 65 -5.27 -13.83 34.05
C ARG A 65 -4.03 -14.05 34.91
N ALA A 66 -2.92 -13.37 34.62
CA ALA A 66 -1.71 -13.45 35.43
C ALA A 66 -1.96 -13.02 36.89
N GLN A 67 -2.76 -11.98 37.10
CA GLN A 67 -3.18 -11.55 38.45
C GLN A 67 -4.07 -12.58 39.15
N LEU A 68 -5.04 -13.15 38.44
CA LEU A 68 -5.94 -14.18 38.99
C LEU A 68 -5.24 -15.51 39.29
N ALA A 69 -4.14 -15.81 38.60
CA ALA A 69 -3.37 -17.01 38.85
C ALA A 69 -2.70 -16.97 40.22
N ALA A 70 -2.30 -15.78 40.69
CA ALA A 70 -1.73 -15.59 42.02
C ALA A 70 -2.73 -15.94 43.15
N SER A 71 -4.03 -15.80 42.92
CA SER A 71 -5.08 -16.19 43.86
C SER A 71 -5.62 -17.61 43.62
N GLY A 72 -5.04 -18.37 42.68
CA GLY A 72 -5.51 -19.71 42.30
C GLY A 72 -6.83 -19.75 41.51
N ALA A 73 -7.33 -18.59 41.07
CA ALA A 73 -8.63 -18.48 40.40
C ALA A 73 -8.61 -18.86 38.92
N VAL A 74 -7.42 -19.06 38.34
CA VAL A 74 -7.23 -19.58 36.97
C VAL A 74 -6.13 -20.63 36.92
N SER A 75 -6.25 -21.56 35.98
CA SER A 75 -5.30 -22.64 35.76
C SER A 75 -4.06 -22.21 34.97
N LYS A 76 -2.99 -23.00 35.06
CA LYS A 76 -1.79 -22.83 34.22
C LYS A 76 -2.12 -22.96 32.72
N GLU A 77 -3.05 -23.83 32.36
CA GLU A 77 -3.49 -24.00 30.97
C GLU A 77 -4.15 -22.72 30.44
N GLU A 78 -4.98 -22.06 31.26
CA GLU A 78 -5.61 -20.79 30.89
C GLU A 78 -4.63 -19.64 30.71
N LEU A 79 -3.54 -19.62 31.48
CA LEU A 79 -2.45 -18.66 31.28
C LEU A 79 -1.72 -18.93 29.97
N THR A 80 -1.34 -20.18 29.72
CA THR A 80 -0.66 -20.57 28.47
C THR A 80 -1.52 -20.22 27.25
N LYS A 81 -2.84 -20.47 27.31
CA LYS A 81 -3.77 -20.08 26.23
C LYS A 81 -3.79 -18.57 25.98
N ALA A 82 -3.82 -17.75 27.03
CA ALA A 82 -3.78 -16.30 26.88
C ALA A 82 -2.44 -15.80 26.33
N GLN A 83 -1.33 -16.43 26.72
CA GLN A 83 -0.02 -16.09 26.19
C GLN A 83 0.09 -16.43 24.70
N SER A 84 -0.39 -17.60 24.29
CA SER A 84 -0.49 -17.96 22.86
C SER A 84 -1.38 -17.00 22.07
N ALA A 85 -2.47 -16.50 22.67
CA ALA A 85 -3.34 -15.51 22.03
C ALA A 85 -2.62 -14.17 21.79
N VAL A 86 -1.81 -13.71 22.75
CA VAL A 86 -0.97 -12.51 22.58
C VAL A 86 0.03 -12.69 21.45
N GLU A 87 0.76 -13.81 21.40
CA GLU A 87 1.73 -14.08 20.33
C GLU A 87 1.05 -14.16 18.96
N THR A 88 -0.13 -14.76 18.89
CA THR A 88 -0.95 -14.80 17.66
C THR A 88 -1.35 -13.39 17.22
N ALA A 89 -1.87 -12.57 18.13
CA ALA A 89 -2.28 -11.20 17.82
C ALA A 89 -1.08 -10.32 17.42
N LYS A 90 0.07 -10.52 18.05
CA LYS A 90 1.33 -9.85 17.70
C LYS A 90 1.76 -10.20 16.28
N ALA A 91 1.72 -11.47 15.90
CA ALA A 91 2.03 -11.90 14.54
C ALA A 91 1.05 -11.29 13.52
N GLY A 92 -0.25 -11.21 13.86
CA GLY A 92 -1.25 -10.55 13.04
C GLY A 92 -0.98 -9.06 12.84
N LEU A 93 -0.57 -8.35 13.89
CA LEU A 93 -0.17 -6.95 13.83
C LEU A 93 1.06 -6.74 12.94
N GLU A 94 2.10 -7.56 13.08
CA GLU A 94 3.29 -7.45 12.23
C GLU A 94 2.98 -7.76 10.76
N LEU A 95 2.09 -8.72 10.49
CA LEU A 95 1.61 -8.99 9.13
C LEU A 95 0.85 -7.78 8.55
N ALA A 96 -0.02 -7.14 9.33
CA ALA A 96 -0.75 -5.95 8.90
C ALA A 96 0.22 -4.78 8.59
N LYS A 97 1.25 -4.58 9.43
CA LYS A 97 2.29 -3.56 9.20
C LYS A 97 3.07 -3.84 7.92
N ALA A 98 3.42 -5.10 7.66
CA ALA A 98 4.06 -5.50 6.42
C ALA A 98 3.17 -5.22 5.19
N GLY A 99 1.87 -5.51 5.29
CA GLY A 99 0.89 -5.17 4.25
C GLY A 99 0.83 -3.67 3.94
N LEU A 100 0.85 -2.82 4.97
CA LEU A 100 0.91 -1.36 4.81
C LEU A 100 2.21 -0.90 4.14
N ALA A 101 3.35 -1.50 4.51
CA ALA A 101 4.64 -1.21 3.88
C ALA A 101 4.64 -1.59 2.40
N GLN A 102 4.06 -2.75 2.05
CA GLN A 102 3.90 -3.20 0.67
C GLN A 102 3.00 -2.24 -0.14
N ALA A 103 1.83 -1.85 0.39
CA ALA A 103 0.94 -0.89 -0.27
C ALA A 103 1.63 0.45 -0.53
N SER A 104 2.42 0.93 0.44
CA SER A 104 3.21 2.15 0.32
C SER A 104 4.28 2.04 -0.77
N SER A 105 4.97 0.89 -0.86
CA SER A 105 5.96 0.63 -1.91
C SER A 105 5.31 0.59 -3.31
N SER A 106 4.17 -0.10 -3.44
CA SER A 106 3.42 -0.17 -4.69
C SER A 106 2.97 1.20 -5.19
N ARG A 107 2.53 2.09 -4.28
CA ARG A 107 2.18 3.48 -4.64
C ARG A 107 3.40 4.25 -5.16
N LYS A 108 4.55 4.14 -4.50
CA LYS A 108 5.80 4.79 -4.95
C LYS A 108 6.22 4.30 -6.33
N ALA A 109 6.08 3.00 -6.61
CA ALA A 109 6.37 2.45 -7.94
C ALA A 109 5.41 3.01 -9.02
N ALA A 110 4.13 3.19 -8.68
CA ALA A 110 3.17 3.82 -9.58
C ALA A 110 3.51 5.31 -9.84
N GLU A 111 3.91 6.06 -8.80
CA GLU A 111 4.37 7.44 -8.92
C GLU A 111 5.60 7.54 -9.84
N SER A 112 6.59 6.66 -9.68
CA SER A 112 7.77 6.61 -10.55
C SER A 112 7.40 6.30 -12.01
N THR A 113 6.46 5.37 -12.24
CA THR A 113 5.98 5.04 -13.58
C THR A 113 5.27 6.24 -14.23
N LEU A 114 4.45 6.96 -13.47
CA LEU A 114 3.80 8.19 -13.94
C LEU A 114 4.84 9.25 -14.32
N ALA A 115 5.80 9.53 -13.43
CA ALA A 115 6.84 10.52 -13.67
C ALA A 115 7.69 10.19 -14.91
N ALA A 116 8.02 8.91 -15.11
CA ALA A 116 8.73 8.46 -16.30
C ALA A 116 7.92 8.67 -17.60
N ASN A 117 6.60 8.44 -17.56
CA ASN A 117 5.72 8.71 -18.70
C ASN A 117 5.60 10.21 -19.00
N GLU A 118 5.48 11.04 -17.97
CA GLU A 118 5.41 12.50 -18.12
C GLU A 118 6.71 13.08 -18.71
N ALA A 119 7.88 12.55 -18.34
CA ALA A 119 9.17 12.99 -18.87
C ALA A 119 9.32 12.79 -20.40
N LEU A 120 8.52 11.91 -21.03
CA LEU A 120 8.53 11.70 -22.49
C LEU A 120 7.84 12.82 -23.27
N ILE A 121 7.11 13.71 -22.59
CA ILE A 121 6.35 14.81 -23.20
C ILE A 121 6.68 16.19 -22.60
N GLN A 122 7.76 16.28 -21.82
CA GLN A 122 8.32 17.56 -21.37
C GLN A 122 9.26 18.17 -22.40
#